data_AF-A0A2V9XV29-F1
#
_entry.id   AF-A0A2V9XV29-F1
#
_cell.length_a   1.000
_cell.length_b   1.000
_cell.length_c   1.000
_cell.angle_alpha   90.00
_cell.angle_beta   90.00
_cell.angle_gamma   90.00
#
_symmetry.space_group_name_H-M   'P 1'
#
loop_
_entity.id
_entity.type
_entity.pdbx_description
1 polymer ?
#
loop_
_entity_poly.entity_id
_entity_poly.type
_entity_poly.pdbx_seq_one_letter_code
_entity_poly.pdbx_strand_id
1 'polypeptide(L)'
;SMKHEIERIFQLLELLYPRHDSPSAYIGLQSKKMTVHDNALEFLDNVLKSQLREMLVPLLDGKVTRAERASIANRLVPARIDSPEEAVAALVASDDPWLRSCGAYAIGTLGLKSLEHELNRCLENPDPLLRETARQAKVRLQASQTANA
;
A
#
# COMPACT_ATOMS: atom_id res chain seq x y z
N SER A 1 -0.97 -6.86 7.99
CA SER A 1 -0.29 -6.59 9.27
C SER A 1 1.03 -5.89 8.96
N MET A 2 1.51 -4.98 9.82
CA MET A 2 2.76 -4.23 9.55
C MET A 2 3.95 -5.16 9.26
N LYS A 3 4.00 -6.33 9.90
CA LYS A 3 5.02 -7.35 9.61
C LYS A 3 5.00 -7.81 8.15
N HIS A 4 3.83 -8.09 7.58
CA HIS A 4 3.70 -8.54 6.19
C HIS A 4 4.07 -7.43 5.19
N GLU A 5 3.77 -6.18 5.50
CA GLU A 5 4.14 -5.08 4.59
C GLU A 5 5.65 -4.83 4.60
N ILE A 6 6.32 -4.96 5.76
CA ILE A 6 7.79 -4.91 5.83
C ILE A 6 8.38 -6.07 5.03
N GLU A 7 7.86 -7.27 5.17
CA GLU A 7 8.30 -8.43 4.38
C GLU A 7 8.19 -8.18 2.86
N ARG A 8 7.06 -7.64 2.40
CA ARG A 8 6.88 -7.26 0.99
C ARG A 8 7.86 -6.19 0.54
N ILE A 9 8.10 -5.16 1.36
CA ILE A 9 9.11 -4.14 1.05
C ILE A 9 10.47 -4.80 0.83
N PHE A 10 10.87 -5.72 1.71
CA PHE A 10 12.16 -6.41 1.60
C PHE A 10 12.25 -7.33 0.37
N GLN A 11 11.18 -8.02 0.01
CA GLN A 11 11.11 -8.79 -1.25
C GLN A 11 11.28 -7.88 -2.48
N LEU A 12 10.69 -6.68 -2.47
CA LEU A 12 10.91 -5.70 -3.54
C LEU A 12 12.34 -5.13 -3.52
N LEU A 13 12.92 -4.91 -2.34
CA LEU A 13 14.31 -4.46 -2.21
C LEU A 13 15.30 -5.49 -2.74
N GLU A 14 15.06 -6.79 -2.55
CA GLU A 14 15.89 -7.85 -3.13
C GLU A 14 15.91 -7.80 -4.66
N LEU A 15 14.79 -7.44 -5.30
CA LEU A 15 14.72 -7.25 -6.75
C LEU A 15 15.48 -5.99 -7.21
N LEU A 16 15.41 -4.90 -6.43
CA LEU A 16 16.02 -3.62 -6.77
C LEU A 16 17.52 -3.54 -6.42
N TYR A 17 17.96 -4.29 -5.40
CA TYR A 17 19.30 -4.27 -4.82
C TYR A 17 19.87 -5.70 -4.66
N PRO A 18 19.97 -6.51 -5.74
CA PRO A 18 20.27 -7.94 -5.65
C PRO A 18 21.68 -8.29 -5.15
N ARG A 19 22.58 -7.30 -5.05
CA ARG A 19 23.97 -7.50 -4.56
C ARG A 19 24.15 -7.13 -3.09
N HIS A 20 23.09 -6.70 -2.41
CA HIS A 20 23.14 -6.27 -1.02
C HIS A 20 22.43 -7.28 -0.12
N ASP A 21 22.91 -7.42 1.12
CA ASP A 21 22.36 -8.36 2.10
C ASP A 21 21.05 -7.84 2.74
N SER A 22 20.02 -7.75 1.90
CA SER A 22 18.65 -7.40 2.29
C SER A 22 18.08 -8.38 3.34
N PRO A 23 18.30 -9.71 3.25
CA PRO A 23 17.81 -10.66 4.27
C PRO A 23 18.34 -10.39 5.68
N SER A 24 19.64 -10.07 5.84
CA SER A 24 20.19 -9.76 7.16
C SER A 24 19.61 -8.47 7.75
N ALA A 25 19.39 -7.45 6.91
CA ALA A 25 18.75 -6.21 7.34
C ALA A 25 17.29 -6.44 7.77
N TYR A 26 16.54 -7.30 7.07
CA TYR A 26 15.18 -7.67 7.47
C TYR A 26 15.15 -8.34 8.85
N ILE A 27 16.04 -9.30 9.09
CA ILE A 27 16.15 -9.98 10.39
C ILE A 27 16.53 -8.98 11.48
N GLY A 28 17.48 -8.09 11.20
CA GLY A 28 17.93 -7.08 12.15
C GLY A 28 16.82 -6.13 12.59
N LEU A 29 15.97 -5.67 11.67
CA LEU A 29 14.79 -4.84 11.98
C LEU A 29 13.72 -5.56 12.81
N GLN A 30 13.67 -6.89 12.80
CA GLN A 30 12.76 -7.67 13.66
C GLN A 30 13.32 -7.93 15.06
N SER A 31 14.59 -7.60 15.29
CA SER A 31 15.24 -7.85 16.57
C SER A 31 14.65 -6.98 17.67
N LYS A 32 14.44 -7.59 18.85
CA LYS A 32 14.08 -6.85 20.07
C LYS A 32 15.27 -6.07 20.66
N LYS A 33 16.50 -6.35 20.22
CA LYS A 33 17.69 -5.63 20.68
C LYS A 33 17.85 -4.36 19.86
N MET A 34 17.72 -3.20 20.51
CA MET A 34 17.78 -1.88 19.85
C MET A 34 19.07 -1.69 19.04
N THR A 35 20.21 -2.16 19.53
CA THR A 35 21.48 -2.07 18.80
C THR A 35 21.49 -2.84 17.48
N VAL A 36 20.87 -4.04 17.45
CA VAL A 36 20.78 -4.85 16.23
C VAL A 36 19.81 -4.20 15.24
N HIS A 37 18.71 -3.63 15.75
CA HIS A 37 17.77 -2.87 14.95
C HIS A 37 18.43 -1.63 14.33
N ASP A 38 19.12 -0.82 15.13
CA ASP A 38 19.78 0.41 14.69
C ASP A 38 20.87 0.10 13.64
N ASN A 39 21.65 -0.97 13.81
CA ASN A 39 22.64 -1.41 12.80
C ASN A 39 21.99 -1.78 11.46
N ALA A 40 20.84 -2.46 11.48
CA ALA A 40 20.12 -2.82 10.27
C ALA A 40 19.54 -1.59 9.56
N LEU A 41 19.07 -0.61 10.34
CA LEU A 41 18.56 0.65 9.82
C LEU A 41 19.70 1.48 9.19
N GLU A 42 20.86 1.55 9.83
CA GLU A 42 22.05 2.24 9.31
C GLU A 42 22.54 1.60 8.00
N PHE A 43 22.53 0.26 7.92
CA PHE A 43 22.83 -0.43 6.67
C PHE A 43 21.89 0.00 5.54
N LEU A 44 20.57 0.06 5.79
CA LEU A 44 19.61 0.53 4.79
C LEU A 44 19.85 2.00 4.40
N ASP A 45 20.18 2.86 5.37
CA ASP A 45 20.49 4.27 5.11
C ASP A 45 21.68 4.43 4.15
N ASN A 46 22.66 3.54 4.25
CA ASN A 46 23.84 3.54 3.38
C ASN A 46 23.60 2.89 2.00
N VAL A 47 22.72 1.89 1.91
CA VAL A 47 22.50 1.11 0.67
C VAL A 47 21.43 1.74 -0.23
N LEU A 48 20.38 2.33 0.35
CA LEU A 48 19.25 2.84 -0.41
C LEU A 48 19.59 4.17 -1.12
N LYS A 49 19.11 4.31 -2.37
CA LYS A 49 19.15 5.58 -3.11
C LYS A 49 18.31 6.65 -2.42
N SER A 50 18.68 7.94 -2.58
CA SER A 50 18.12 9.08 -1.81
C SER A 50 16.60 9.05 -1.68
N GLN A 51 15.88 8.94 -2.79
CA GLN A 51 14.41 8.99 -2.78
C GLN A 51 13.80 7.84 -1.98
N LEU A 52 14.36 6.63 -2.07
CA LEU A 52 13.84 5.46 -1.37
C LEU A 52 14.26 5.47 0.10
N ARG A 53 15.47 5.94 0.39
CA ARG A 53 15.99 6.14 1.74
C ARG A 53 15.14 7.12 2.54
N GLU A 54 14.90 8.31 1.99
CA GLU A 54 14.09 9.37 2.62
C GLU A 54 12.66 8.91 2.92
N MET A 55 12.14 7.97 2.13
CA MET A 55 10.83 7.38 2.33
C MET A 55 10.83 6.22 3.33
N LEU A 56 11.73 5.24 3.19
CA LEU A 56 11.68 4.00 3.95
C LEU A 56 12.34 4.08 5.32
N VAL A 57 13.50 4.74 5.46
CA VAL A 57 14.26 4.75 6.72
C VAL A 57 13.43 5.34 7.87
N PRO A 58 12.75 6.50 7.72
CA PRO A 58 11.91 7.04 8.79
C PRO A 58 10.71 6.14 9.12
N LEU A 59 10.20 5.39 8.14
CA LEU A 59 9.09 4.46 8.32
C LEU A 59 9.51 3.12 8.92
N LEU A 60 10.80 2.84 9.05
CA LEU A 60 11.35 1.60 9.63
C LEU A 60 12.01 1.82 10.99
N ASP A 61 12.36 3.04 11.36
CA ASP A 61 12.95 3.37 12.66
C ASP A 61 12.05 2.92 13.83
N GLY A 62 12.56 2.06 14.71
CA GLY A 62 11.83 1.48 15.84
C GLY A 62 11.41 2.50 16.90
N LYS A 63 11.99 3.71 16.88
CA LYS A 63 11.69 4.81 17.80
C LYS A 63 10.48 5.63 17.35
N VAL A 64 10.10 5.53 16.06
CA VAL A 64 8.97 6.27 15.49
C VAL A 64 7.65 5.59 15.83
N THR A 65 6.77 6.34 16.50
CA THR A 65 5.44 5.88 16.90
C THR A 65 4.53 5.66 15.68
N ARG A 66 3.41 4.95 15.87
CA ARG A 66 2.44 4.75 14.78
C ARG A 66 1.87 6.06 14.23
N ALA A 67 1.61 7.03 15.10
CA ALA A 67 1.07 8.33 14.71
C ALA A 67 2.08 9.11 13.86
N GLU A 68 3.35 9.11 14.26
CA GLU A 68 4.43 9.74 13.49
C GLU A 68 4.63 9.06 12.13
N ARG A 69 4.60 7.72 12.06
CA ARG A 69 4.65 7.00 10.77
C ARG A 69 3.50 7.40 9.84
N ALA A 70 2.29 7.53 10.37
CA ALA A 70 1.14 8.00 9.59
C ALA A 70 1.35 9.43 9.10
N SER A 71 1.90 10.32 9.94
CA SER A 71 2.24 11.69 9.53
C SER A 71 3.33 11.75 8.45
N ILE A 72 4.33 10.86 8.50
CA ILE A 72 5.37 10.76 7.47
C ILE A 72 4.76 10.25 6.16
N ALA A 73 3.95 9.19 6.22
CA ALA A 73 3.25 8.65 5.06
C ALA A 73 2.35 9.70 4.39
N ASN A 74 1.63 10.51 5.17
CA ASN A 74 0.78 11.60 4.66
C ASN A 74 1.56 12.71 3.92
N ARG A 75 2.89 12.81 4.09
CA ARG A 75 3.72 13.73 3.30
C ARG A 75 4.15 13.13 1.96
N LEU A 76 4.11 11.81 1.84
CA LEU A 76 4.52 11.06 0.66
C LEU A 76 3.33 10.75 -0.26
N VAL A 77 2.12 10.65 0.31
CA VAL A 77 0.88 10.45 -0.43
C VAL A 77 0.20 11.80 -0.65
N PRO A 78 -0.22 12.15 -1.89
CA PRO A 78 -0.84 13.45 -2.20
C PRO A 78 -2.15 13.75 -1.43
N ALA A 79 -2.81 12.74 -0.88
CA ALA A 79 -4.05 12.86 -0.13
C ALA A 79 -3.83 12.41 1.33
N ARG A 80 -4.37 13.19 2.28
CA ARG A 80 -4.63 12.66 3.63
C ARG A 80 -5.69 11.56 3.48
N ILE A 81 -5.31 10.35 3.86
CA ILE A 81 -6.18 9.19 3.86
C ILE A 81 -6.46 8.85 5.32
N ASP A 82 -7.61 9.28 5.81
CA ASP A 82 -8.04 9.12 7.20
C ASP A 82 -8.93 7.87 7.37
N SER A 83 -9.35 7.22 6.27
CA SER A 83 -10.10 5.97 6.30
C SER A 83 -9.76 4.99 5.17
N PRO A 84 -10.04 3.67 5.33
CA PRO A 84 -9.90 2.70 4.25
C PRO A 84 -10.74 3.04 3.01
N GLU A 85 -11.90 3.65 3.21
CA GLU A 85 -12.79 4.08 2.12
C GLU A 85 -12.17 5.21 1.31
N GLU A 86 -11.59 6.22 1.96
CA GLU A 86 -10.83 7.28 1.30
C GLU A 86 -9.61 6.74 0.56
N ALA A 87 -8.96 5.70 1.09
CA ALA A 87 -7.84 5.05 0.40
C ALA A 87 -8.30 4.43 -0.92
N VAL A 88 -9.43 3.74 -0.91
CA VAL A 88 -10.00 3.12 -2.10
C VAL A 88 -10.50 4.18 -3.08
N ALA A 89 -11.08 5.27 -2.60
CA ALA A 89 -11.47 6.42 -3.41
C ALA A 89 -10.25 7.04 -4.13
N ALA A 90 -9.13 7.22 -3.42
CA ALA A 90 -7.89 7.71 -4.02
C ALA A 90 -7.35 6.75 -5.09
N LEU A 91 -7.40 5.44 -4.85
CA LEU A 91 -6.96 4.43 -5.83
C LEU A 91 -7.80 4.44 -7.10
N VAL A 92 -9.14 4.44 -6.98
CA VAL A 92 -10.04 4.42 -8.15
C VAL A 92 -10.05 5.75 -8.92
N ALA A 93 -9.61 6.84 -8.29
CA ALA A 93 -9.43 8.14 -8.93
C ALA A 93 -8.04 8.32 -9.57
N SER A 94 -7.12 7.35 -9.41
CA SER A 94 -5.75 7.45 -9.92
C SER A 94 -5.68 7.52 -11.45
N ASP A 95 -4.72 8.28 -11.99
CA ASP A 95 -4.38 8.29 -13.41
C ASP A 95 -3.65 7.01 -13.85
N ASP A 96 -3.05 6.29 -12.90
CA ASP A 96 -2.41 4.99 -13.15
C ASP A 96 -3.48 3.89 -13.36
N PRO A 97 -3.56 3.25 -14.54
CA PRO A 97 -4.62 2.28 -14.85
C PRO A 97 -4.62 1.05 -13.92
N TRP A 98 -3.45 0.66 -13.42
CA TRP A 98 -3.31 -0.47 -12.51
C TRP A 98 -3.88 -0.13 -11.13
N LEU A 99 -3.49 1.01 -10.54
CA LEU A 99 -4.05 1.50 -9.28
C LEU A 99 -5.56 1.73 -9.38
N ARG A 100 -6.03 2.23 -10.52
CA ARG A 100 -7.47 2.39 -10.78
C ARG A 100 -8.22 1.07 -10.75
N SER A 101 -7.65 0.03 -11.37
CA SER A 101 -8.20 -1.32 -11.35
C SER A 101 -8.16 -1.93 -9.94
N CYS A 102 -7.08 -1.70 -9.18
CA CYS A 102 -7.01 -2.08 -7.77
C CYS A 102 -8.11 -1.40 -6.94
N GLY A 103 -8.35 -0.10 -7.15
CA GLY A 103 -9.44 0.63 -6.52
C GLY A 103 -10.81 0.04 -6.84
N ALA A 104 -11.11 -0.17 -8.13
CA ALA A 104 -12.36 -0.78 -8.57
C ALA A 104 -12.58 -2.18 -7.96
N TYR A 105 -11.55 -3.02 -7.96
CA TYR A 105 -11.60 -4.34 -7.32
C TYR A 105 -11.88 -4.25 -5.81
N ALA A 106 -11.22 -3.30 -5.12
CA ALA A 106 -11.36 -3.11 -3.68
C ALA A 106 -12.78 -2.66 -3.31
N ILE A 107 -13.42 -1.77 -4.08
CA ILE A 107 -14.82 -1.34 -3.86
C ILE A 107 -15.74 -2.56 -3.76
N GLY A 108 -15.66 -3.47 -4.74
CA GLY A 108 -16.50 -4.67 -4.76
C GLY A 108 -16.17 -5.66 -3.65
N THR A 109 -14.88 -5.85 -3.35
CA THR A 109 -14.40 -6.82 -2.35
C THR A 109 -14.72 -6.39 -0.92
N LEU A 110 -14.62 -5.09 -0.64
CA LEU A 110 -14.89 -4.52 0.68
C LEU A 110 -16.36 -4.10 0.87
N GLY A 111 -17.17 -4.18 -0.19
CA GLY A 111 -18.60 -3.83 -0.14
C GLY A 111 -18.86 -2.33 0.04
N LEU A 112 -18.00 -1.46 -0.50
CA LEU A 112 -18.06 0.00 -0.31
C LEU A 112 -19.14 0.64 -1.19
N LYS A 113 -20.40 0.58 -0.73
CA LYS A 113 -21.58 1.05 -1.50
C LYS A 113 -21.55 2.53 -1.85
N SER A 114 -21.01 3.37 -0.97
CA SER A 114 -20.81 4.80 -1.20
C SER A 114 -20.00 5.08 -2.49
N LEU A 115 -19.07 4.19 -2.85
CA LEU A 115 -18.21 4.30 -4.02
C LEU A 115 -18.76 3.58 -5.27
N GLU A 116 -20.01 3.12 -5.24
CA GLU A 116 -20.61 2.41 -6.38
C GLU A 116 -20.66 3.26 -7.67
N HIS A 117 -20.77 4.58 -7.52
CA HIS A 117 -20.75 5.53 -8.63
C HIS A 117 -19.41 5.52 -9.38
N GLU A 118 -18.28 5.30 -8.69
CA GLU A 118 -16.97 5.18 -9.32
C GLU A 118 -16.86 3.90 -10.17
N LEU A 119 -17.50 2.80 -9.73
CA LEU A 119 -17.59 1.59 -10.57
C LEU A 119 -18.39 1.85 -11.85
N ASN A 120 -19.48 2.63 -11.79
CA ASN A 120 -20.25 2.99 -12.98
C ASN A 120 -19.38 3.76 -13.99
N ARG A 121 -18.55 4.68 -13.52
CA ARG A 121 -17.61 5.42 -14.38
C ARG A 121 -16.56 4.50 -15.01
N CYS A 122 -16.11 3.49 -14.28
CA CYS A 122 -15.13 2.52 -14.76
C CYS A 122 -15.70 1.58 -15.84
N LEU A 123 -17.01 1.29 -15.83
CA LEU A 123 -17.66 0.45 -16.84
C LEU A 123 -17.62 1.07 -18.25
N GLU A 124 -17.61 2.39 -18.34
CA GLU A 124 -17.56 3.13 -19.60
C GLU A 124 -16.13 3.50 -20.03
N ASN A 125 -15.11 3.04 -19.28
CA ASN A 125 -13.74 3.43 -19.58
C ASN A 125 -13.19 2.71 -20.82
N PRO A 126 -12.35 3.33 -21.67
CA PRO A 126 -11.73 2.65 -22.81
C PRO A 126 -10.81 1.46 -22.45
N ASP A 127 -10.24 1.42 -21.24
CA ASP A 127 -9.39 0.30 -20.79
C ASP A 127 -10.22 -0.99 -20.56
N PRO A 128 -10.01 -2.07 -21.33
CA PRO A 128 -10.72 -3.33 -21.16
C PRO A 128 -10.52 -3.98 -19.80
N LEU A 129 -9.31 -3.90 -19.22
CA LEU A 129 -9.02 -4.52 -17.93
C LEU A 129 -9.84 -3.87 -16.82
N LEU A 130 -9.89 -2.54 -16.83
CA LEU A 130 -10.63 -1.78 -15.85
C LEU A 130 -12.15 -2.01 -15.98
N ARG A 131 -12.68 -2.06 -17.21
CA ARG A 131 -14.11 -2.36 -17.43
C ARG A 131 -14.49 -3.72 -16.86
N GLU A 132 -13.72 -4.75 -17.18
CA GLU A 132 -13.98 -6.10 -16.68
C GLU A 132 -13.87 -6.15 -15.15
N THR A 133 -12.85 -5.51 -14.58
CA THR A 133 -12.68 -5.41 -13.13
C THR A 133 -13.88 -4.73 -12.46
N ALA A 134 -14.37 -3.63 -13.03
CA ALA A 134 -15.55 -2.92 -12.52
C ALA A 134 -16.82 -3.77 -12.61
N ARG A 135 -16.97 -4.55 -13.70
CA ARG A 135 -18.11 -5.45 -13.89
C ARG A 135 -18.14 -6.56 -12.82
N GLN A 136 -17.00 -7.17 -12.54
CA GLN A 136 -16.88 -8.16 -11.46
C GLN A 136 -17.09 -7.54 -10.08
N ALA A 137 -16.55 -6.34 -9.84
CA ALA A 137 -16.72 -5.63 -8.59
C ALA A 137 -18.20 -5.31 -8.29
N LYS A 138 -18.98 -4.94 -9.33
CA LYS A 138 -20.43 -4.73 -9.22
C LYS A 138 -21.19 -5.96 -8.77
N VAL A 139 -20.89 -7.13 -9.35
CA VAL A 139 -21.52 -8.39 -8.96
C VAL A 139 -21.25 -8.70 -7.49
N ARG A 140 -20.00 -8.51 -7.02
CA ARG A 140 -19.65 -8.70 -5.60
C ARG A 140 -20.37 -7.72 -4.69
N LEU A 141 -20.44 -6.45 -5.08
CA LEU A 141 -21.11 -5.42 -4.31
C LEU A 141 -22.61 -5.73 -4.11
N GLN A 142 -23.27 -6.25 -5.15
CA GLN A 142 -24.66 -6.71 -5.10
C GLN A 142 -24.83 -7.95 -4.22
N ALA A 143 -23.92 -8.93 -4.31
CA ALA A 143 -23.96 -10.11 -3.45
C ALA A 143 -23.82 -9.74 -1.96
N SER A 144 -22.96 -8.78 -1.63
CA SER A 144 -22.83 -8.22 -0.28
C SER A 144 -24.08 -7.45 0.18
N GLN A 145 -24.93 -6.98 -0.73
CA GLN A 145 -26.23 -6.37 -0.37
C GLN A 145 -27.23 -7.45 0.05
N THR A 146 -27.31 -8.56 -0.69
CA THR A 146 -28.22 -9.67 -0.38
C THR A 146 -27.86 -10.42 0.90
N ALA A 147 -26.59 -10.40 1.31
CA ALA A 147 -26.14 -11.07 2.53
C ALA A 147 -26.38 -10.25 3.82
N ASN A 148 -26.59 -8.93 3.70
CA ASN A 148 -26.77 -8.00 4.82
C ASN A 148 -28.23 -7.49 4.96
N ALA A 149 -29.16 -8.02 4.17
CA ALA A 149 -30.60 -7.72 4.21
C ALA A 149 -31.36 -8.91 4.83
#